data_AF-A0A210Q3J0-F1
#
_entry.id   AF-A0A210Q3J0-F1
#
_cell.length_a   1.000
_cell.length_b   1.000
_cell.length_c   1.000
_cell.angle_alpha   90.00
_cell.angle_beta   90.00
_cell.angle_gamma   90.00
#
_symmetry.space_group_name_H-M   'P 1'
#
loop_
_entity.id
_entity.type
_entity.pdbx_description
1 polymer ?
#
loop_
_entity_poly.entity_id
_entity_poly.type
_entity_poly.pdbx_seq_one_letter_code
_entity_poly.pdbx_strand_id
1 'polypeptide(L)'
;MTPSSDENDEVQLHVHMGNLCLGSIVSNMAKEGVISQEEYLGTNFPNHYLRKPADFKEPFTSALPEVRELGLELVSVKSIKDYLQHPTFDIVNKDEEEKLEYSRTIVASIYPWMHHVLSGGLSISRTEDEKQTVIDQFFTRLQTYAFDHSDHKPSLIYTQVVIKKAHIY
;
A
#
# COMPACT_ATOMS: atom_id res chain seq x y z
N MET A 1 40.05 9.48 24.32
CA MET A 1 39.32 8.55 23.44
C MET A 1 37.94 9.13 23.23
N THR A 2 37.76 9.79 22.10
CA THR A 2 36.49 10.32 21.62
C THR A 2 35.59 9.15 21.21
N PRO A 3 34.31 9.10 21.60
CA PRO A 3 33.36 8.22 20.94
C PRO A 3 33.01 8.84 19.58
N SER A 4 33.28 8.06 18.54
CA SER A 4 32.86 8.25 17.16
C SER A 4 31.36 8.47 17.09
N SER A 5 30.97 9.52 16.37
CA SER A 5 29.62 9.83 15.95
C SER A 5 29.18 8.82 14.89
N ASP A 6 28.35 7.85 15.27
CA ASP A 6 27.61 7.04 14.31
C ASP A 6 26.48 7.90 13.72
N GLU A 7 26.88 8.56 12.64
CA GLU A 7 26.19 8.71 11.37
C GLU A 7 24.65 8.62 11.38
N ASN A 8 24.05 9.72 10.92
CA ASN A 8 22.76 9.77 10.26
C ASN A 8 22.59 8.56 9.32
N ASP A 9 21.90 7.53 9.80
CA ASP A 9 21.16 6.62 8.92
C ASP A 9 19.99 7.41 8.33
N GLU A 10 20.30 8.27 7.36
CA GLU A 10 19.36 8.54 6.28
C GLU A 10 19.03 7.17 5.69
N VAL A 11 17.88 6.63 6.10
CA VAL A 11 17.27 5.47 5.48
C VAL A 11 16.97 5.87 4.04
N GLN A 12 17.96 5.76 3.17
CA GLN A 12 17.76 5.71 1.75
C GLN A 12 16.86 4.51 1.53
N LEU A 13 15.56 4.79 1.36
CA LEU A 13 14.60 3.86 0.78
C LEU A 13 15.08 3.59 -0.64
N HIS A 14 16.08 2.70 -0.78
CA HIS A 14 16.42 2.09 -2.03
C HIS A 14 15.16 1.36 -2.48
N VAL A 15 14.45 1.97 -3.44
CA VAL A 15 13.27 1.41 -4.09
C VAL A 15 13.76 0.25 -4.95
N HIS A 16 13.94 -0.90 -4.30
CA HIS A 16 14.42 -2.11 -4.94
C HIS A 16 13.22 -2.76 -5.65
N MET A 17 13.30 -2.86 -6.98
CA MET A 17 12.46 -3.70 -7.87
C MET A 17 10.95 -3.41 -7.87
N GLY A 18 10.50 -2.53 -8.77
CA GLY A 18 9.14 -2.59 -9.33
C GLY A 18 7.97 -2.26 -8.40
N ASN A 19 8.23 -1.83 -7.15
CA ASN A 19 7.19 -1.26 -6.31
C ASN A 19 6.72 0.06 -6.94
N LEU A 20 5.58 0.02 -7.63
CA LEU A 20 4.83 1.23 -7.85
C LEU A 20 4.37 1.71 -6.47
N CYS A 21 5.07 2.70 -5.93
CA CYS A 21 4.46 3.53 -4.91
C CYS A 21 3.30 4.23 -5.60
N LEU A 22 2.05 3.82 -5.38
CA LEU A 22 0.87 4.49 -5.93
C LEU A 22 0.93 6.01 -5.68
N GLY A 23 1.58 6.43 -4.59
CA GLY A 23 1.87 7.82 -4.27
C GLY A 23 2.78 8.55 -5.27
N SER A 24 3.60 7.85 -6.08
CA SER A 24 4.40 8.48 -7.13
C SER A 24 3.53 9.00 -8.28
N ILE A 25 2.45 8.29 -8.64
CA ILE A 25 1.48 8.76 -9.64
C ILE A 25 0.80 10.04 -9.14
N VAL A 26 0.34 10.04 -7.88
CA VAL A 26 -0.28 11.22 -7.25
C VAL A 26 0.72 12.38 -7.16
N SER A 27 1.97 12.12 -6.79
CA SER A 27 3.04 13.13 -6.75
C SER A 27 3.31 13.74 -8.13
N ASN A 28 3.32 12.93 -9.20
CA ASN A 28 3.50 13.41 -10.56
C ASN A 28 2.32 14.27 -11.01
N MET A 29 1.09 13.85 -10.71
CA MET A 29 -0.11 14.64 -11.01
C MET A 29 -0.07 16.03 -10.33
N ALA A 30 0.48 16.13 -9.11
CA ALA A 30 0.66 17.41 -8.43
C ALA A 30 1.74 18.28 -9.11
N LYS A 31 2.90 17.68 -9.45
CA LYS A 31 3.97 18.39 -10.18
C LYS A 31 3.53 18.91 -11.54
N GLU A 32 2.64 18.18 -12.20
CA GLU A 32 2.08 18.54 -13.51
C GLU A 32 0.87 19.48 -13.42
N GLY A 33 0.41 19.82 -12.21
CA GLY A 33 -0.72 20.73 -11.99
C GLY A 33 -2.11 20.14 -12.28
N VAL A 34 -2.22 18.82 -12.39
CA VAL A 34 -3.53 18.12 -12.52
C VAL A 34 -4.33 18.23 -11.22
N ILE A 35 -3.63 18.16 -10.09
CA ILE A 35 -4.17 18.39 -8.74
C ILE A 35 -3.33 19.47 -8.05
N SER A 36 -3.94 20.19 -7.11
CA SER A 36 -3.22 21.19 -6.32
C SER A 36 -2.30 20.54 -5.28
N GLN A 37 -1.41 21.35 -4.69
CA GLN A 37 -0.60 20.89 -3.57
C GLN A 37 -1.46 20.55 -2.34
N GLU A 38 -2.57 21.29 -2.09
CA GLU A 38 -3.49 20.93 -1.01
C GLU A 38 -4.17 19.58 -1.29
N GLU A 39 -4.59 19.33 -2.52
CA GLU A 39 -5.22 18.07 -2.92
C GLU A 39 -4.24 16.89 -2.81
N TYR A 40 -2.96 17.10 -3.18
CA TYR A 40 -1.90 16.12 -2.97
C TYR A 40 -1.74 15.79 -1.48
N LEU A 41 -1.67 16.80 -0.62
CA LEU A 41 -1.56 16.62 0.82
C LEU A 41 -2.84 16.03 1.45
N GLY A 42 -4.01 16.27 0.85
CA GLY A 42 -5.28 15.68 1.26
C GLY A 42 -5.44 14.22 0.82
N THR A 43 -4.77 13.82 -0.27
CA THR A 43 -4.77 12.45 -0.79
C THR A 43 -3.82 11.56 0.02
N ASN A 44 -4.21 11.26 1.25
CA ASN A 44 -3.50 10.36 2.14
C ASN A 44 -4.21 9.02 2.30
N PHE A 45 -3.44 7.95 2.46
CA PHE A 45 -3.94 6.67 2.94
C PHE A 45 -3.91 6.68 4.47
N PRO A 46 -5.03 6.86 5.18
CA PRO A 46 -5.07 6.78 6.65
C PRO A 46 -4.99 5.32 7.14
N ASN A 47 -4.18 4.49 6.48
CA ASN A 47 -4.02 3.09 6.80
C ASN A 47 -2.59 2.81 7.24
N HIS A 48 -2.47 2.27 8.46
CA HIS A 48 -1.23 1.77 9.03
C HIS A 48 -0.89 0.37 8.45
N TYR A 49 -0.89 0.21 7.12
CA TYR A 49 -0.61 -1.09 6.46
C TYR A 49 0.84 -1.56 6.64
N LEU A 50 1.73 -0.64 7.04
CA LEU A 50 3.14 -0.93 7.33
C LEU A 50 3.39 -1.18 8.82
N ARG A 51 2.37 -1.58 9.58
CA ARG A 51 2.60 -2.07 10.95
C ARG A 51 3.57 -3.24 10.92
N LYS A 52 4.67 -3.08 11.64
CA LYS A 52 5.69 -4.10 11.80
C LYS A 52 5.16 -5.19 12.73
N PRO A 53 5.70 -6.41 12.67
CA PRO A 53 5.41 -7.45 13.65
C PRO A 53 5.52 -6.99 15.11
N ALA A 54 6.41 -6.04 15.40
CA ALA A 54 6.56 -5.44 16.72
C ALA A 54 5.29 -4.70 17.18
N ASP A 55 4.63 -3.96 16.29
CA ASP A 55 3.41 -3.20 16.62
C ASP A 55 2.24 -4.12 16.98
N PHE A 56 2.21 -5.35 16.43
CA PHE A 56 1.23 -6.37 16.79
C PHE A 56 1.57 -7.12 18.07
N LYS A 57 2.84 -7.14 18.46
CA LYS A 57 3.31 -7.77 19.72
C LYS A 57 3.16 -6.84 20.91
N GLU A 58 3.33 -5.53 20.68
CA GLU A 58 3.37 -4.52 21.74
C GLU A 58 2.23 -4.68 22.75
N PRO A 59 0.94 -4.81 22.35
CA PRO A 59 -0.16 -4.91 23.32
C PRO A 59 -0.11 -6.14 24.24
N PHE A 60 0.60 -7.19 23.85
CA PHE A 60 0.75 -8.43 24.63
C PHE A 60 2.00 -8.44 25.50
N THR A 61 2.95 -7.56 25.22
CA THR A 61 4.25 -7.48 25.91
C THR A 61 4.37 -6.26 26.81
N SER A 62 3.63 -5.19 26.52
CA SER A 62 3.63 -4.01 27.36
C SER A 62 2.95 -4.28 28.70
N ALA A 63 3.24 -3.42 29.67
CA ALA A 63 2.61 -3.49 31.00
C ALA A 63 1.12 -3.09 30.98
N LEU A 64 0.54 -2.93 29.78
CA LEU A 64 -0.85 -2.55 29.55
C LEU A 64 -1.76 -3.70 30.01
N PRO A 65 -2.65 -3.45 31.00
CA PRO A 65 -3.44 -4.51 31.63
C PRO A 65 -4.52 -5.08 30.71
N GLU A 66 -4.97 -4.33 29.70
CA GLU A 66 -6.19 -4.59 28.95
C GLU A 66 -6.17 -5.95 28.24
N VAL A 67 -5.05 -6.32 27.61
CA VAL A 67 -4.94 -7.60 26.89
C VAL A 67 -4.91 -8.79 27.86
N ARG A 68 -4.27 -8.61 29.02
CA ARG A 68 -4.20 -9.63 30.08
C ARG A 68 -5.56 -9.81 30.76
N GLU A 69 -6.26 -8.72 31.06
CA GLU A 69 -7.61 -8.72 31.64
C GLU A 69 -8.64 -9.41 30.73
N LEU A 70 -8.48 -9.26 29.41
CA LEU A 70 -9.30 -9.97 28.42
C LEU A 70 -8.95 -11.46 28.27
N GLY A 71 -7.91 -11.94 28.96
CA GLY A 71 -7.44 -13.32 28.88
C GLY A 71 -6.94 -13.70 27.48
N LEU A 72 -6.39 -12.75 26.73
CA LEU A 72 -5.86 -13.00 25.39
C LEU A 72 -4.36 -13.28 25.46
N GLU A 73 -3.91 -14.32 24.78
CA GLU A 73 -2.50 -14.68 24.67
C GLU A 73 -2.08 -14.72 23.19
N LEU A 74 -0.99 -14.02 22.88
CA LEU A 74 -0.41 -14.03 21.54
C LEU A 74 0.30 -15.37 21.30
N VAL A 75 -0.14 -16.09 20.29
CA VAL A 75 0.46 -17.38 19.89
C VAL A 75 1.56 -17.17 18.87
N SER A 76 1.30 -16.36 17.83
CA SER A 76 2.30 -16.07 16.81
C SER A 76 2.02 -14.79 16.03
N VAL A 77 3.09 -14.20 15.50
CA VAL A 77 3.04 -13.09 14.53
C VAL A 77 4.02 -13.41 13.41
N LYS A 78 3.56 -13.42 12.17
CA LYS A 78 4.38 -13.74 11.00
C LYS A 78 4.08 -12.76 9.86
N SER A 79 5.11 -12.10 9.34
CA SER A 79 4.99 -11.37 8.07
C SER A 79 5.19 -12.35 6.93
N ILE A 80 4.25 -12.31 5.98
CA ILE A 80 4.21 -13.19 4.83
C ILE A 80 4.18 -12.31 3.58
N LYS A 81 5.09 -12.58 2.65
CA LYS A 81 5.02 -12.06 1.29
C LYS A 81 4.45 -13.16 0.41
N ASP A 82 3.30 -12.92 -0.18
CA ASP A 82 2.61 -13.86 -1.05
C ASP A 82 2.48 -13.29 -2.44
N TYR A 83 2.68 -14.13 -3.45
CA TYR A 83 2.54 -13.74 -4.85
C TYR A 83 1.14 -14.16 -5.32
N LEU A 84 0.44 -13.25 -6.00
CA LEU A 84 -0.91 -13.54 -6.47
C LEU A 84 -0.88 -14.71 -7.45
N GLN A 85 -1.69 -15.73 -7.16
CA GLN A 85 -1.81 -16.95 -7.98
C GLN A 85 -2.99 -16.78 -8.92
N HIS A 86 -2.74 -16.20 -10.10
CA HIS A 86 -3.73 -16.08 -11.17
C HIS A 86 -3.03 -16.18 -12.52
N PRO A 87 -3.59 -16.86 -13.53
CA PRO A 87 -2.95 -17.00 -14.85
C PRO A 87 -2.55 -15.67 -15.50
N THR A 88 -3.37 -14.64 -15.33
CA THR A 88 -3.06 -13.27 -15.80
C THR A 88 -1.74 -12.71 -15.23
N PHE A 89 -1.23 -13.24 -14.12
CA PHE A 89 0.02 -12.81 -13.49
C PHE A 89 1.21 -13.72 -13.80
N ASP A 90 1.06 -14.69 -14.70
CA ASP A 90 2.19 -15.50 -15.16
C ASP A 90 3.14 -14.65 -16.01
N ILE A 91 4.43 -14.70 -15.70
CA ILE A 91 5.40 -13.64 -16.02
C ILE A 91 5.99 -13.74 -17.44
N VAL A 92 5.77 -14.85 -18.15
CA VAL A 92 6.63 -15.20 -19.28
C VAL A 92 5.96 -14.89 -20.62
N ASN A 93 6.57 -13.96 -21.37
CA ASN A 93 6.30 -13.68 -22.79
C ASN A 93 4.84 -13.35 -23.15
N LYS A 94 4.21 -12.46 -22.39
CA LYS A 94 2.86 -11.98 -22.72
C LYS A 94 2.81 -11.26 -24.07
N ASP A 95 1.84 -11.60 -24.88
CA ASP A 95 1.47 -10.80 -26.06
C ASP A 95 0.74 -9.50 -25.67
N GLU A 96 0.44 -8.63 -26.65
CA GLU A 96 -0.21 -7.35 -26.36
C GLU A 96 -1.60 -7.49 -25.70
N GLU A 97 -2.36 -8.53 -26.05
CA GLU A 97 -3.68 -8.77 -25.48
C GLU A 97 -3.56 -9.20 -24.01
N GLU A 98 -2.63 -10.09 -23.71
CA GLU A 98 -2.33 -10.55 -22.36
C GLU A 98 -1.77 -9.42 -21.47
N LYS A 99 -0.96 -8.51 -22.03
CA LYS A 99 -0.49 -7.31 -21.32
C LYS A 99 -1.63 -6.36 -21.00
N LEU A 100 -2.56 -6.19 -21.93
CA LEU A 100 -3.73 -5.36 -21.72
C LEU A 100 -4.62 -5.93 -20.62
N GLU A 101 -4.86 -7.24 -20.64
CA GLU A 101 -5.63 -7.93 -19.60
C GLU A 101 -4.95 -7.86 -18.22
N TYR A 102 -3.63 -8.01 -18.18
CA TYR A 102 -2.85 -7.76 -16.97
C TYR A 102 -3.06 -6.35 -16.42
N SER A 103 -2.91 -5.33 -17.25
CA SER A 103 -3.05 -3.94 -16.83
C SER A 103 -4.45 -3.64 -16.28
N ARG A 104 -5.50 -4.16 -16.92
CA ARG A 104 -6.90 -4.04 -16.49
C ARG A 104 -7.12 -4.72 -15.14
N THR A 105 -6.56 -5.91 -14.97
CA THR A 105 -6.65 -6.67 -13.72
C THR A 105 -5.99 -5.93 -12.56
N ILE A 106 -4.82 -5.31 -12.79
CA ILE A 106 -4.16 -4.46 -11.78
C ILE A 106 -5.05 -3.27 -11.40
N VAL A 107 -5.58 -2.54 -12.39
CA VAL A 107 -6.48 -1.39 -12.13
C VAL A 107 -7.71 -1.83 -11.35
N ALA A 108 -8.39 -2.90 -11.78
CA ALA A 108 -9.58 -3.41 -11.11
C ALA A 108 -9.29 -3.83 -9.65
N SER A 109 -8.11 -4.40 -9.39
CA SER A 109 -7.70 -4.82 -8.05
C SER A 109 -7.41 -3.64 -7.13
N ILE A 110 -6.89 -2.53 -7.67
CA ILE A 110 -6.50 -1.33 -6.91
C ILE A 110 -7.66 -0.33 -6.78
N TYR A 111 -8.61 -0.32 -7.72
CA TYR A 111 -9.69 0.67 -7.79
C TYR A 111 -10.46 0.87 -6.48
N PRO A 112 -10.97 -0.18 -5.80
CA PRO A 112 -11.74 -0.01 -4.57
C PRO A 112 -10.95 0.65 -3.43
N TRP A 113 -9.63 0.43 -3.40
CA TRP A 113 -8.73 0.95 -2.38
C TRP A 113 -8.33 2.39 -2.66
N MET A 114 -8.07 2.74 -3.92
CA MET A 114 -7.59 4.07 -4.29
C MET A 114 -8.72 5.08 -4.53
N HIS A 115 -9.88 4.64 -5.02
CA HIS A 115 -10.96 5.55 -5.42
C HIS A 115 -11.41 6.45 -4.27
N HIS A 116 -11.70 5.85 -3.11
CA HIS A 116 -12.16 6.62 -1.95
C HIS A 116 -11.09 7.56 -1.40
N VAL A 117 -9.81 7.16 -1.47
CA VAL A 117 -8.69 8.00 -1.04
C VAL A 117 -8.50 9.20 -1.96
N LEU A 118 -8.51 8.98 -3.27
CA LEU A 118 -8.42 10.07 -4.26
C LEU A 118 -9.61 11.01 -4.12
N SER A 119 -10.84 10.47 -4.13
CA SER A 119 -12.06 11.27 -3.99
C SER A 119 -12.09 12.10 -2.71
N GLY A 120 -11.65 11.52 -1.58
CA GLY A 120 -11.59 12.21 -0.29
C GLY A 120 -10.48 13.27 -0.17
N GLY A 121 -9.42 13.16 -0.99
CA GLY A 121 -8.31 14.12 -1.01
C GLY A 121 -8.55 15.33 -1.91
N LEU A 122 -9.46 15.22 -2.89
CA LEU A 122 -9.77 16.30 -3.84
C LEU A 122 -10.61 17.40 -3.19
N SER A 123 -10.46 18.63 -3.70
CA SER A 123 -11.12 19.81 -3.16
C SER A 123 -12.66 19.67 -3.18
N ILE A 124 -13.30 20.16 -2.12
CA ILE A 124 -14.76 20.28 -2.05
C ILE A 124 -15.34 21.26 -3.09
N SER A 125 -14.49 22.12 -3.66
CA SER A 125 -14.91 23.06 -4.70
C SER A 125 -15.04 22.41 -6.08
N ARG A 126 -14.47 21.21 -6.28
CA ARG A 126 -14.65 20.44 -7.51
C ARG A 126 -16.03 19.81 -7.54
N THR A 127 -16.65 19.84 -8.71
CA THR A 127 -17.82 19.03 -9.03
C THR A 127 -17.45 17.54 -9.05
N GLU A 128 -18.45 16.67 -8.93
CA GLU A 128 -18.22 15.22 -9.00
C GLU A 128 -17.63 14.77 -10.34
N ASP A 129 -18.02 15.40 -11.45
CA ASP A 129 -17.46 15.12 -12.78
C ASP A 129 -15.98 15.52 -12.89
N GLU A 130 -15.58 16.66 -12.30
CA GLU A 130 -14.19 17.08 -12.23
C GLU A 130 -13.35 16.13 -11.36
N LYS A 131 -13.90 15.66 -10.25
CA LYS A 131 -13.24 14.66 -9.40
C LYS A 131 -13.07 13.35 -10.16
N GLN A 132 -14.13 12.86 -10.81
CA GLN A 132 -14.08 11.64 -11.60
C GLN A 132 -13.05 11.74 -12.72
N THR A 133 -12.98 12.89 -13.41
CA THR A 133 -11.97 13.13 -14.45
C THR A 133 -10.54 12.99 -13.92
N VAL A 134 -10.25 13.51 -12.72
CA VAL A 134 -8.93 13.36 -12.09
C VAL A 134 -8.66 11.90 -11.71
N ILE A 135 -9.66 11.23 -11.15
CA ILE A 135 -9.56 9.81 -10.76
C ILE A 135 -9.30 8.93 -11.98
N ASP A 136 -10.00 9.18 -13.08
CA ASP A 136 -9.80 8.46 -14.35
C ASP A 136 -8.39 8.69 -14.91
N GLN A 137 -7.84 9.90 -14.78
CA GLN A 137 -6.45 10.18 -15.15
C GLN A 137 -5.45 9.38 -14.30
N PHE A 138 -5.70 9.25 -12.99
CA PHE A 138 -4.87 8.40 -12.12
C PHE A 138 -4.89 6.94 -12.59
N PHE A 139 -6.08 6.38 -12.82
CA PHE A 139 -6.20 4.98 -13.23
C PHE A 139 -5.68 4.72 -14.65
N THR A 140 -5.82 5.69 -15.56
CA THR A 140 -5.19 5.64 -16.88
C THR A 140 -3.66 5.51 -16.74
N ARG A 141 -3.03 6.33 -15.90
CA ARG A 141 -1.58 6.27 -15.65
C ARG A 141 -1.16 4.96 -14.99
N LEU A 142 -1.94 4.46 -14.05
CA LEU A 142 -1.71 3.15 -13.43
C LEU A 142 -1.77 2.02 -14.46
N GLN A 143 -2.75 2.07 -15.36
CA GLN A 143 -2.91 1.08 -16.42
C GLN A 143 -1.71 1.09 -17.37
N THR A 144 -1.28 2.28 -17.83
CA THR A 144 -0.10 2.42 -18.68
C THR A 144 1.14 1.83 -18.00
N TYR A 145 1.38 2.19 -16.74
CA TYR A 145 2.50 1.63 -15.99
C TYR A 145 2.40 0.10 -15.89
N ALA A 146 1.24 -0.44 -15.55
CA ALA A 146 1.06 -1.88 -15.42
C ALA A 146 1.25 -2.61 -16.76
N PHE A 147 0.83 -2.02 -17.87
CA PHE A 147 1.05 -2.55 -19.21
C PHE A 147 2.56 -2.64 -19.53
N ASP A 148 3.30 -1.56 -19.27
CA ASP A 148 4.75 -1.46 -19.53
C ASP A 148 5.57 -2.40 -18.64
N HIS A 149 5.01 -2.80 -17.49
CA HIS A 149 5.65 -3.64 -16.46
C HIS A 149 4.88 -4.95 -16.24
N SER A 150 4.36 -5.50 -17.33
CA SER A 150 3.55 -6.73 -17.36
C SER A 150 4.35 -8.02 -17.10
N ASP A 151 5.67 -7.88 -17.03
CA ASP A 151 6.68 -8.86 -16.62
C ASP A 151 6.90 -8.92 -15.10
N HIS A 152 6.25 -8.06 -14.32
CA HIS A 152 6.28 -8.15 -12.87
C HIS A 152 5.12 -9.00 -12.32
N LYS A 153 5.42 -9.91 -11.38
CA LYS A 153 4.37 -10.60 -10.61
C LYS A 153 3.98 -9.77 -9.39
N PRO A 154 2.72 -9.34 -9.27
CA PRO A 154 2.26 -8.63 -8.09
C PRO A 154 2.36 -9.53 -6.85
N SER A 155 2.75 -8.91 -5.73
CA SER A 155 2.81 -9.56 -4.43
C SER A 155 2.12 -8.73 -3.37
N LEU A 156 1.53 -9.40 -2.38
CA LEU A 156 0.99 -8.79 -1.17
C LEU A 156 1.90 -9.12 0.01
N ILE A 157 2.08 -8.13 0.89
CA ILE A 157 2.70 -8.35 2.19
C ILE A 157 1.60 -8.20 3.23
N TYR A 158 1.42 -9.23 4.04
CA TYR A 158 0.48 -9.20 5.15
C TYR A 158 1.10 -9.82 6.40
N THR A 159 0.58 -9.42 7.56
CA THR A 159 1.01 -9.96 8.85
C THR A 159 -0.10 -10.85 9.40
N GLN A 160 0.17 -12.14 9.50
CA GLN A 160 -0.69 -13.10 10.21
C GLN A 160 -0.45 -12.97 11.71
N VAL A 161 -1.53 -12.75 12.46
CA VAL A 161 -1.53 -12.68 13.92
C VAL A 161 -2.45 -13.77 14.45
N VAL A 162 -1.91 -14.66 15.28
CA VAL A 162 -2.67 -15.74 15.92
C VAL A 162 -2.75 -15.44 17.41
N ILE A 163 -3.98 -15.30 17.92
CA ILE A 163 -4.28 -15.01 19.32
C ILE A 163 -5.19 -16.14 19.82
N LYS A 164 -4.93 -16.65 21.01
CA LYS A 164 -5.84 -17.59 21.70
C LYS A 164 -6.46 -16.91 22.90
N LYS A 165 -7.67 -17.35 23.25
CA LYS A 165 -8.31 -16.98 24.51
C LYS A 165 -7.93 -18.00 25.58
N ALA A 166 -7.24 -17.56 26.61
CA ALA A 166 -7.02 -18.36 27.81
C ALA A 166 -8.32 -18.48 28.60
N HIS A 167 -8.60 -19.65 29.15
CA HIS A 167 -9.70 -19.81 30.10
C HIS A 167 -9.34 -19.07 31.38
N ILE A 168 -10.09 -18.00 31.66
CA ILE A 168 -10.04 -17.29 32.94
C ILE A 168 -10.91 -18.13 33.90
N TYR A 169 -10.28 -18.73 34.91
CA TYR A 169 -10.97 -19.42 36.00
C TYR A 169 -11.39 -18.44 37.09
#